data_AF-A0A4Q3C7H8-F1
#
_entry.id   AF-A0A4Q3C7H8-F1
#
_cell.length_a   1.000
_cell.length_b   1.000
_cell.length_c   1.000
_cell.angle_alpha   90.00
_cell.angle_beta   90.00
_cell.angle_gamma   90.00
#
_symmetry.space_group_name_H-M   'P 1'
#
loop_
_entity.id
_entity.type
_entity.pdbx_description
1 polymer ?
#
loop_
_entity_poly.entity_id
_entity_poly.type
_entity_poly.pdbx_seq_one_letter_code
_entity_poly.pdbx_strand_id
1 'polypeptide(L)'
;MRAKLAATLVAMFALGPVVAAGLAPASEADLGRALYSNCAACHGDAGQGGFAPAFVANANLKDGRAAIAHVLVGSVNMPPFAEQLSNAEIAAVLN
;
A
#
# COMPACT_ATOMS: atom_id res chain seq x y z
N MET A 1 40.13 46.32 45.14
CA MET A 1 39.15 45.24 45.37
C MET A 1 39.16 44.30 44.17
N ARG A 2 39.38 43.01 44.41
CA ARG A 2 39.29 41.94 43.40
C ARG A 2 37.85 41.45 43.35
N ALA A 3 37.27 41.32 42.16
CA ALA A 3 36.19 40.38 41.92
C ALA A 3 36.39 39.79 40.52
N LYS A 4 36.77 38.51 40.51
CA LYS A 4 36.80 37.59 39.37
C LYS A 4 35.36 37.11 39.12
N LEU A 5 35.03 36.68 37.90
CA LEU A 5 34.10 35.59 37.49
C LEU A 5 33.78 35.83 35.99
N ALA A 6 34.29 35.05 35.02
CA ALA A 6 33.83 33.70 34.62
C ALA A 6 32.32 33.69 34.33
N ALA A 7 31.77 33.16 33.25
CA ALA A 7 32.24 32.14 32.34
C ALA A 7 31.41 32.22 31.03
N THR A 8 32.02 31.69 29.98
CA THR A 8 31.41 31.15 28.76
C THR A 8 30.00 30.58 28.94
N LEU A 9 29.09 30.91 28.02
CA LEU A 9 27.97 30.02 27.68
C LEU A 9 28.07 29.69 26.19
N VAL A 10 28.81 28.62 25.96
CA VAL A 10 28.80 27.83 24.73
C VAL A 10 27.36 27.35 24.49
N ALA A 11 26.99 27.36 23.20
CA ALA A 11 25.72 26.90 22.67
C ALA A 11 25.31 25.52 23.22
N MET A 12 24.03 25.38 23.59
CA MET A 12 23.39 24.08 23.68
C MET A 12 22.23 24.06 22.69
N PHE A 13 22.58 23.84 21.42
CA PHE A 13 21.66 23.27 20.45
C PHE A 13 21.36 21.85 20.96
N ALA A 14 20.25 21.70 21.69
CA ALA A 14 19.80 20.39 22.17
C ALA A 14 19.33 19.57 20.96
N LEU A 15 20.26 18.91 20.29
CA LEU A 15 19.99 17.76 19.42
C LEU A 15 19.58 16.60 20.32
N GLY A 16 18.32 16.60 20.77
CA GLY A 16 17.68 15.38 21.22
C GLY A 16 17.64 14.38 20.06
N PRO A 17 17.81 13.07 20.32
CA PRO A 17 17.69 12.09 19.26
C PRO A 17 16.25 12.13 18.75
N VAL A 18 16.06 12.56 17.50
CA VAL A 18 14.83 12.29 16.78
C VAL A 18 14.81 10.78 16.60
N VAL A 19 14.06 10.10 17.46
CA VAL A 19 13.77 8.68 17.30
C VAL A 19 12.88 8.60 16.07
N ALA A 20 13.49 8.38 14.90
CA ALA A 20 12.77 7.99 13.71
C ALA A 20 12.19 6.60 14.00
N ALA A 21 10.97 6.57 14.56
CA ALA A 21 10.14 5.39 14.57
C ALA A 21 9.94 5.03 13.09
N GLY A 22 10.74 4.10 12.59
CA GLY A 22 10.68 3.67 11.21
C GLY A 22 9.30 3.12 10.94
N LEU A 23 8.59 3.68 9.96
CA LEU A 23 7.48 2.98 9.34
C LEU A 23 8.07 1.70 8.75
N ALA A 24 7.75 0.55 9.35
CA ALA A 24 7.99 -0.72 8.69
C ALA A 24 7.28 -0.66 7.32
N PRO A 25 7.90 -1.20 6.25
CA PRO A 25 7.23 -1.27 4.97
C PRO A 25 5.91 -2.02 5.14
N ALA A 26 4.82 -1.46 4.60
CA ALA A 26 3.53 -2.15 4.57
C ALA A 26 3.70 -3.53 3.92
N SER A 27 3.10 -4.56 4.50
CA SER A 27 3.16 -5.90 3.91
C SER A 27 2.45 -5.91 2.55
N GLU A 28 2.77 -6.86 1.68
CA GLU A 28 2.05 -7.05 0.40
C GLU A 28 0.54 -7.18 0.63
N ALA A 29 0.14 -7.84 1.72
CA ALA A 29 -1.25 -7.97 2.11
C ALA A 29 -1.88 -6.64 2.57
N ASP A 30 -1.13 -5.76 3.24
CA ASP A 30 -1.60 -4.40 3.58
C ASP A 30 -1.78 -3.55 2.32
N LEU A 31 -0.82 -3.64 1.39
CA LEU A 31 -0.88 -2.94 0.11
C LEU A 31 -2.08 -3.42 -0.72
N GLY A 32 -2.26 -4.74 -0.85
CA GLY A 32 -3.39 -5.36 -1.52
C GLY A 32 -4.72 -4.88 -0.95
N ARG A 33 -4.87 -4.88 0.39
CA ARG A 33 -6.08 -4.38 1.06
C ARG A 33 -6.35 -2.90 0.76
N ALA A 34 -5.34 -2.05 0.77
CA ALA A 34 -5.52 -0.63 0.50
C ALA A 34 -5.98 -0.39 -0.95
N LEU A 35 -5.37 -1.10 -1.90
CA LEU A 35 -5.68 -0.99 -3.33
C LEU A 35 -7.01 -1.64 -3.71
N TYR A 36 -7.47 -2.63 -2.94
CA TYR A 36 -8.74 -3.34 -3.17
C TYR A 36 -9.96 -2.42 -3.17
N SER A 37 -9.88 -1.26 -2.51
CA SER A 37 -10.92 -0.22 -2.55
C SER A 37 -11.32 0.20 -3.98
N ASN A 38 -10.39 0.12 -4.93
CA ASN A 38 -10.65 0.39 -6.36
C ASN A 38 -11.47 -0.73 -7.04
N CYS A 39 -11.53 -1.92 -6.43
CA CYS A 39 -12.16 -3.11 -6.99
C CYS A 39 -13.51 -3.42 -6.33
N ALA A 40 -13.65 -3.07 -5.05
CA ALA A 40 -14.79 -3.42 -4.20
C ALA A 40 -16.15 -2.94 -4.74
N ALA A 41 -16.19 -1.80 -5.43
CA ALA A 41 -17.43 -1.26 -6.00
C ALA A 41 -18.14 -2.23 -6.95
N CYS A 42 -17.38 -3.09 -7.65
CA CYS A 42 -17.90 -4.08 -8.59
C CYS A 42 -17.79 -5.51 -8.05
N HIS A 43 -16.72 -5.82 -7.32
CA HIS A 43 -16.40 -7.16 -6.85
C HIS A 43 -16.83 -7.44 -5.40
N GLY A 44 -17.45 -6.47 -4.72
CA GLY A 44 -17.90 -6.55 -3.33
C GLY A 44 -16.77 -6.30 -2.33
N ASP A 45 -17.10 -5.83 -1.13
CA ASP A 45 -16.11 -5.42 -0.11
C ASP A 45 -15.15 -6.53 0.34
N ALA A 46 -15.55 -7.79 0.21
CA ALA A 46 -14.77 -8.96 0.55
C ALA A 46 -14.42 -9.83 -0.68
N GLY A 47 -14.58 -9.32 -1.90
CA GLY A 47 -14.37 -10.09 -3.12
C GLY A 47 -15.39 -11.20 -3.35
N GLN A 48 -16.52 -11.16 -2.66
CA GLN A 48 -17.61 -12.12 -2.78
C GLN A 48 -18.36 -12.02 -4.12
N GLY A 49 -18.07 -11.00 -4.92
CA GLY A 49 -18.72 -10.73 -6.19
C GLY A 49 -20.04 -9.97 -6.04
N GLY A 50 -20.66 -9.70 -7.17
CA GLY A 50 -21.93 -8.98 -7.28
C GLY A 50 -22.17 -8.61 -8.74
N PHE A 51 -21.87 -7.36 -9.09
CA PHE A 51 -21.86 -6.91 -10.48
C PHE A 51 -20.75 -7.59 -11.30
N ALA A 52 -19.57 -7.78 -10.69
CA ALA A 52 -18.45 -8.50 -11.26
C ALA A 52 -18.23 -9.85 -10.54
N PRO A 53 -17.49 -10.81 -11.15
CA PRO A 53 -17.28 -12.13 -10.57
C PRO A 53 -16.59 -12.10 -9.20
N ALA A 54 -16.89 -13.11 -8.37
CA ALA A 54 -16.20 -13.31 -7.10
C ALA A 54 -14.71 -13.66 -7.30
N PHE A 55 -13.87 -13.13 -6.41
CA PHE A 55 -12.47 -13.53 -6.27
C PHE A 55 -12.32 -14.72 -5.31
N VAL A 56 -13.08 -14.72 -4.21
CA VAL A 56 -13.10 -15.86 -3.27
C VAL A 56 -13.80 -17.08 -3.89
N ALA A 57 -13.25 -18.26 -3.62
CA ALA A 57 -13.76 -19.55 -4.08
C ALA A 57 -13.92 -19.70 -5.61
N ASN A 58 -13.22 -18.89 -6.41
CA ASN A 58 -13.26 -18.96 -7.86
C ASN A 58 -12.17 -19.89 -8.41
N ALA A 59 -12.59 -21.07 -8.87
CA ALA A 59 -11.69 -22.08 -9.42
C ALA A 59 -10.91 -21.63 -10.68
N ASN A 60 -11.31 -20.54 -11.33
CA ASN A 60 -10.63 -19.97 -12.49
C ASN A 60 -9.44 -19.07 -12.10
N LEU A 61 -9.24 -18.78 -10.81
CA LEU A 61 -8.17 -17.92 -10.31
C LEU A 61 -6.95 -18.69 -9.77
N LYS A 62 -6.92 -20.01 -9.96
CA LYS A 62 -5.91 -20.92 -9.35
C LYS A 62 -4.46 -20.55 -9.65
N ASP A 63 -4.19 -19.93 -10.80
CA ASP A 63 -2.84 -19.53 -11.19
C ASP A 63 -2.59 -18.01 -11.10
N GLY A 64 -3.62 -17.21 -10.79
CA GLY A 64 -3.59 -15.75 -10.73
C GLY A 64 -3.26 -15.04 -12.06
N ARG A 65 -2.56 -15.69 -12.99
CA ARG A 65 -2.02 -15.10 -14.22
C ARG A 65 -3.12 -14.64 -15.17
N ALA A 66 -4.16 -15.43 -15.31
CA ALA A 66 -5.31 -15.05 -16.12
C ALA A 66 -5.99 -13.79 -15.56
N ALA A 67 -6.11 -13.69 -14.23
CA ALA A 67 -6.67 -12.51 -13.59
C ALA A 67 -5.75 -11.29 -13.70
N ILE A 68 -4.44 -11.45 -13.52
CA ILE A 68 -3.47 -10.36 -13.73
C ILE A 68 -3.60 -9.82 -15.16
N ALA A 69 -3.65 -10.70 -16.17
CA ALA A 69 -3.82 -10.27 -17.56
C ALA A 69 -5.15 -9.53 -17.78
N HIS A 70 -6.23 -9.96 -17.13
CA HIS A 70 -7.52 -9.29 -17.22
C HIS A 70 -7.56 -7.94 -16.48
N VAL A 71 -6.85 -7.81 -15.36
CA VAL A 71 -6.70 -6.52 -14.66
C VAL A 71 -5.89 -5.54 -15.50
N LEU A 72 -4.84 -6.01 -16.18
CA LEU A 72 -4.02 -5.17 -17.04
C LEU A 72 -4.81 -4.63 -18.24
N VAL A 73 -5.52 -5.50 -18.95
CA VAL A 73 -6.16 -5.17 -20.24
C VAL A 73 -7.63 -4.75 -20.10
N GLY A 74 -8.28 -5.12 -19.00
CA GLY A 74 -9.71 -4.93 -18.80
C GLY A 74 -10.57 -5.88 -19.64
N SER A 75 -11.89 -5.63 -19.61
CA SER A 75 -12.92 -6.28 -20.43
C SER A 75 -14.06 -5.29 -20.71
N VAL A 76 -15.17 -5.74 -21.30
CA VAL A 76 -16.29 -4.87 -21.71
C VAL A 76 -16.79 -3.96 -20.58
N ASN A 77 -16.90 -4.50 -19.35
CA ASN A 77 -17.39 -3.75 -18.18
C ASN A 77 -16.34 -3.56 -17.09
N MET A 78 -15.10 -4.00 -17.33
CA MET A 78 -13.99 -3.88 -16.39
C MET A 78 -12.93 -2.99 -17.02
N PRO A 79 -12.62 -1.81 -16.45
CA PRO A 79 -11.61 -0.93 -17.03
C PRO A 79 -10.22 -1.58 -17.00
N PRO A 80 -9.32 -1.24 -17.94
CA PRO A 80 -7.91 -1.62 -17.86
C PRO A 80 -7.25 -0.86 -16.71
N PHE A 81 -6.30 -1.50 -16.02
CA PHE A 81 -5.52 -0.88 -14.93
C PHE A 81 -4.02 -0.82 -15.20
N ALA A 82 -3.54 -1.26 -16.38
CA ALA A 82 -2.11 -1.26 -16.69
C ALA A 82 -1.43 0.12 -16.63
N GLU A 83 -2.19 1.21 -16.78
CA GLU A 83 -1.68 2.58 -16.65
C GLU A 83 -1.75 3.13 -15.23
N GLN A 84 -2.53 2.49 -14.35
CA GLN A 84 -2.82 2.97 -13.00
C GLN A 84 -2.08 2.18 -11.92
N LEU A 85 -1.85 0.89 -12.15
CA LEU A 85 -1.25 -0.04 -11.19
C LEU A 85 -0.08 -0.77 -11.84
N SER A 86 1.01 -0.90 -11.09
CA SER A 86 2.15 -1.74 -11.46
C SER A 86 1.81 -3.23 -11.32
N ASN A 87 2.59 -4.09 -11.98
CA ASN A 87 2.44 -5.54 -11.86
C ASN A 87 2.53 -6.03 -10.41
N ALA A 88 3.36 -5.39 -9.58
CA ALA A 88 3.50 -5.73 -8.17
C ALA A 88 2.25 -5.35 -7.36
N GLU A 89 1.64 -4.21 -7.65
CA GLU A 89 0.40 -3.76 -7.02
C GLU A 89 -0.79 -4.63 -7.44
N ILE A 90 -0.87 -5.01 -8.71
CA ILE A 90 -1.90 -5.93 -9.22
C ILE A 90 -1.73 -7.32 -8.57
N ALA A 91 -0.49 -7.81 -8.46
CA ALA A 91 -0.22 -9.06 -7.78
C ALA A 91 -0.63 -8.99 -6.30
N ALA A 92 -0.31 -7.90 -5.61
CA ALA A 92 -0.65 -7.70 -4.20
C ALA A 92 -2.17 -7.73 -3.93
N VAL A 93 -2.99 -7.27 -4.87
CA VAL A 93 -4.47 -7.29 -4.77
C VAL A 93 -5.06 -8.69 -4.97
N LEU A 94 -4.35 -9.57 -5.68
CA LEU A 94 -4.86 -10.89 -6.09
C LEU A 94 -4.34 -12.06 -5.24
N ASN A 95 -3.51 -11.78 -4.23
CA ASN A 95 -2.84 -12.74 -3.35
C ASN A 95 -3.57 -12.88 -2.00
#